data_AF-A0A8J7LWV7-F1
#
_entry.id   AF-A0A8J7LWV7-F1
#
_cell.length_a   1.000
_cell.length_b   1.000
_cell.length_c   1.000
_cell.angle_alpha   90.00
_cell.angle_beta   90.00
_cell.angle_gamma   90.00
#
_symmetry.space_group_name_H-M   'P 1'
#
loop_
_entity.id
_entity.type
_entity.pdbx_description
1 polymer ?
#
loop_
_entity_poly.entity_id
_entity_poly.type
_entity_poly.pdbx_seq_one_letter_code
_entity_poly.pdbx_strand_id
1 'polypeptide(L)'
;MRRRNSPPSQGWFARIRQRSPLVILVIPAAALLLWMVAFGSDRYPDLFPGLLRDSGTGATASLPRVIRGGDALNSRSGGTSPSAPGRSLSGRVSHVRDGDTIEVAGTPIRIAALDCAEKGTAQGNAATRRMRQLVSGERLDCSLTGRRSYDR
;
A
#
# COMPACT_ATOMS: atom_id res chain seq x y z
N MET A 1 82.25 -1.97 21.49
CA MET A 1 81.57 -3.16 20.94
C MET A 1 80.05 -3.03 21.12
N ARG A 2 79.30 -3.31 20.04
CA ARG A 2 77.84 -3.54 19.93
C ARG A 2 76.84 -2.44 20.29
N ARG A 3 76.34 -1.83 19.21
CA ARG A 3 75.02 -1.22 19.00
C ARG A 3 73.87 -2.04 19.61
N ARG A 4 72.87 -1.36 20.16
CA ARG A 4 71.44 -1.74 20.02
C ARG A 4 70.62 -0.46 19.86
N ASN A 5 70.41 -0.05 18.62
CA ASN A 5 69.30 0.84 18.29
C ASN A 5 68.06 -0.06 18.10
N SER A 6 67.06 0.10 18.95
CA SER A 6 65.72 -0.45 18.70
C SER A 6 65.00 0.46 17.68
N PRO A 7 64.45 -0.06 16.57
CA PRO A 7 63.58 0.76 15.73
C PRO A 7 62.22 0.97 16.41
N PRO A 8 61.62 2.17 16.33
CA PRO A 8 60.26 2.39 16.80
C PRO A 8 59.24 1.63 15.93
N SER A 9 58.19 1.19 16.62
CA SER A 9 57.05 0.42 16.14
C SER A 9 56.48 0.89 14.81
N GLN A 10 56.43 -0.01 13.83
CA GLN A 10 55.59 0.17 12.64
C GLN A 10 54.12 0.12 13.04
N GLY A 11 53.39 1.19 12.72
CA GLY A 11 52.00 1.39 13.08
C GLY A 11 51.07 0.32 12.52
N TRP A 12 50.07 -0.03 13.34
CA TRP A 12 48.98 -0.97 13.07
C TRP A 12 48.22 -0.69 11.75
N PHE A 13 48.31 0.54 11.23
CA PHE A 13 47.66 0.97 9.99
C PHE A 13 48.21 0.33 8.70
N ALA A 14 49.40 -0.27 8.71
CA ALA A 14 49.98 -0.85 7.49
C ALA A 14 49.40 -2.22 7.08
N ARG A 15 48.57 -2.86 7.93
CA ARG A 15 48.12 -4.24 7.72
C ARG A 15 46.70 -4.39 7.13
N ILE A 16 46.01 -3.29 6.83
CA ILE A 16 44.64 -3.33 6.26
C ILE A 16 44.65 -3.19 4.73
N ARG A 17 45.80 -2.88 4.12
CA ARG A 17 45.91 -2.59 2.68
C ARG A 17 46.24 -3.81 1.81
N GLN A 18 45.85 -5.02 2.23
CA GLN A 18 46.27 -6.26 1.57
C GLN A 18 45.15 -7.30 1.39
N ARG A 19 43.89 -6.88 1.32
CA ARG A 19 42.79 -7.77 0.93
C ARG A 19 41.96 -7.16 -0.20
N SER A 20 42.28 -7.64 -1.40
CA SER A 20 41.37 -7.84 -2.52
C SER A 20 40.73 -6.56 -3.12
N PRO A 21 41.23 -6.02 -4.25
CA PRO A 21 40.61 -4.88 -4.93
C PRO A 21 39.16 -5.12 -5.39
N LEU A 22 38.70 -6.38 -5.39
CA LEU A 22 37.31 -6.76 -5.66
C LEU A 22 36.31 -6.29 -4.60
N VAL A 23 36.71 -6.15 -3.32
CA VAL A 23 35.77 -5.83 -2.24
C VAL A 23 35.28 -4.37 -2.33
N ILE A 24 36.11 -3.47 -2.84
CA ILE A 24 35.81 -2.04 -2.94
C ILE A 24 34.72 -1.77 -4.02
N LEU A 25 34.57 -2.66 -5.00
CA LEU A 25 33.60 -2.53 -6.09
C LEU A 25 32.29 -3.27 -5.82
N VAL A 26 32.35 -4.40 -5.10
CA VAL A 26 31.17 -5.25 -4.83
C VAL A 26 30.25 -4.62 -3.78
N ILE A 27 30.79 -3.98 -2.74
CA ILE A 27 29.98 -3.38 -1.66
C ILE A 27 29.03 -2.27 -2.18
N PRO A 28 29.48 -1.25 -2.94
CA PRO A 28 28.56 -0.23 -3.43
C PRO A 28 27.54 -0.78 -4.43
N ALA A 29 27.92 -1.76 -5.28
CA ALA A 29 27.00 -2.39 -6.21
C ALA A 29 25.91 -3.21 -5.49
N ALA A 30 26.29 -3.99 -4.48
CA ALA A 30 25.35 -4.76 -3.66
C ALA A 30 24.44 -3.84 -2.84
N ALA A 31 24.97 -2.74 -2.29
CA ALA A 31 24.17 -1.75 -1.56
C ALA A 31 23.18 -1.02 -2.48
N LEU A 32 23.58 -0.70 -3.72
CA LEU A 32 22.71 -0.07 -4.71
C LEU A 32 21.63 -1.02 -5.20
N LEU A 33 21.96 -2.31 -5.38
CA LEU A 33 21.01 -3.36 -5.71
C LEU A 33 20.03 -3.62 -4.56
N LEU A 34 20.52 -3.66 -3.32
CA LEU A 34 19.68 -3.78 -2.12
C LEU A 34 18.77 -2.56 -1.95
N TRP A 35 19.28 -1.35 -2.22
CA TRP A 35 18.48 -0.13 -2.22
C TRP A 35 17.44 -0.12 -3.35
N MET A 36 17.78 -0.58 -4.56
CA MET A 36 16.82 -0.76 -5.65
C MET A 36 15.74 -1.79 -5.33
N VAL A 37 16.06 -2.87 -4.60
CA VAL A 37 15.07 -3.86 -4.16
C VAL A 37 14.20 -3.29 -3.03
N ALA A 38 14.79 -2.56 -2.08
CA ALA A 38 14.08 -2.03 -0.92
C ALA A 38 13.27 -0.75 -1.22
N PHE A 39 13.67 0.05 -2.22
CA PHE A 39 13.09 1.36 -2.54
C PHE A 39 12.69 1.54 -4.02
N GLY A 40 13.15 0.68 -4.93
CA GLY A 40 12.86 0.78 -6.37
C GLY A 40 11.59 0.05 -6.83
N SER A 41 10.97 -0.75 -5.97
CA SER A 41 9.72 -1.49 -6.27
C SER A 41 8.51 -0.58 -6.52
N ASP A 42 8.59 0.71 -6.16
CA ASP A 42 7.53 1.69 -6.44
C ASP A 42 7.57 2.23 -7.88
N ARG A 43 8.57 1.86 -8.70
CA ARG A 43 8.83 2.51 -10.00
C ARG A 43 8.75 1.62 -11.27
N TYR A 44 8.63 0.28 -11.17
CA TYR A 44 8.60 -0.59 -12.37
C TYR A 44 7.72 -1.85 -12.20
N PRO A 45 6.40 -1.78 -12.43
CA PRO A 45 5.52 -2.96 -12.36
C PRO A 45 5.53 -3.83 -13.63
N ASP A 46 6.16 -3.40 -14.73
CA ASP A 46 6.01 -4.08 -16.03
C ASP A 46 6.85 -5.36 -16.18
N LEU A 47 7.54 -5.82 -15.13
CA LEU A 47 8.41 -7.00 -15.16
C LEU A 47 7.83 -8.28 -14.53
N PHE A 48 6.62 -8.24 -13.95
CA PHE A 48 6.01 -9.43 -13.35
C PHE A 48 4.51 -9.57 -13.70
N PRO A 49 4.16 -10.09 -14.88
CA PRO A 49 2.80 -10.51 -15.16
C PRO A 49 2.55 -11.87 -14.48
N GLY A 50 1.63 -11.91 -13.50
CA GLY A 50 0.87 -13.14 -13.27
C GLY A 50 1.18 -14.00 -12.04
N LEU A 51 1.61 -13.43 -10.90
CA LEU A 51 1.72 -14.20 -9.64
C LEU A 51 0.70 -13.82 -8.54
N LEU A 52 -0.47 -13.30 -8.89
CA LEU A 52 -1.63 -13.35 -8.00
C LEU A 52 -2.82 -13.90 -8.80
N ARG A 53 -2.83 -15.23 -8.95
CA ARG A 53 -3.96 -16.00 -9.48
C ARG A 53 -5.04 -16.01 -8.41
N ASP A 54 -6.08 -15.24 -8.67
CA ASP A 54 -7.32 -15.18 -7.91
C ASP A 54 -7.89 -16.59 -7.74
N SER A 55 -7.92 -17.09 -6.51
CA SER A 55 -8.47 -18.41 -6.19
C SER A 55 -9.97 -18.26 -5.93
N GLY A 56 -10.72 -18.03 -7.01
CA GLY A 56 -12.16 -18.21 -7.02
C GLY A 56 -12.49 -19.69 -6.80
N THR A 57 -12.95 -20.03 -5.60
CA THR A 57 -13.54 -21.33 -5.30
C THR A 57 -14.85 -21.13 -4.56
N GLY A 58 -15.91 -21.80 -5.03
CA GLY A 58 -17.19 -21.88 -4.34
C GLY A 58 -18.42 -21.61 -5.20
N ALA A 59 -18.54 -22.27 -6.35
CA ALA A 59 -19.84 -22.47 -6.97
C ALA A 59 -20.70 -23.38 -6.06
N THR A 60 -21.66 -22.81 -5.34
CA THR A 60 -22.74 -23.57 -4.71
C THR A 60 -24.03 -23.33 -5.48
N ALA A 61 -24.59 -24.45 -5.94
CA ALA A 61 -25.78 -24.58 -6.77
C ALA A 61 -26.96 -23.71 -6.32
N SER A 62 -27.53 -23.00 -7.29
CA SER A 62 -28.80 -22.30 -7.20
C SER A 62 -29.94 -23.31 -7.01
N LEU A 63 -30.50 -23.38 -5.80
CA LEU A 63 -31.86 -23.90 -5.59
C LEU A 63 -32.87 -22.76 -5.85
N PRO A 64 -34.00 -23.01 -6.53
CA PRO A 64 -35.01 -21.99 -6.74
C PRO A 64 -35.66 -21.63 -5.39
N ARG A 65 -35.34 -20.44 -4.89
CA ARG A 65 -35.95 -19.86 -3.69
C ARG A 65 -37.35 -19.34 -4.06
N VAL A 66 -38.37 -20.00 -3.51
CA VAL A 66 -39.76 -19.53 -3.52
C VAL A 66 -39.81 -18.09 -3.00
N ILE A 67 -40.35 -17.17 -3.79
CA ILE A 67 -40.60 -15.79 -3.38
C ILE A 67 -41.82 -15.79 -2.44
N ARG A 68 -41.58 -15.88 -1.13
CA ARG A 68 -42.56 -15.41 -0.13
C ARG A 68 -42.44 -13.90 -0.04
N GLY A 69 -43.39 -13.20 -0.63
CA GLY A 69 -43.56 -11.76 -0.46
C GLY A 69 -44.09 -11.46 0.94
N GLY A 70 -43.28 -10.80 1.76
CA GLY A 70 -43.68 -10.35 3.09
C GLY A 70 -42.45 -10.29 3.99
N ASP A 71 -41.75 -9.16 3.96
CA ASP A 71 -40.82 -8.62 4.98
C ASP A 71 -39.94 -7.48 4.39
N ALA A 72 -40.49 -6.67 3.49
CA ALA A 72 -39.71 -5.61 2.80
C ALA A 72 -39.22 -4.49 3.75
N LEU A 73 -39.74 -4.43 4.98
CA LEU A 73 -39.46 -3.36 5.95
C LEU A 73 -38.67 -3.80 7.19
N ASN A 74 -38.56 -5.10 7.49
CA ASN A 74 -37.97 -5.54 8.77
C ASN A 74 -36.44 -5.78 8.72
N SER A 75 -35.87 -5.90 7.51
CA SER A 75 -34.45 -6.25 7.33
C SER A 75 -33.49 -5.06 7.19
N ARG A 76 -33.95 -3.80 7.35
CA ARG A 76 -33.08 -2.61 7.32
C ARG A 76 -32.61 -2.11 8.68
N SER A 77 -32.79 -2.88 9.74
CA SER A 77 -32.37 -2.52 11.10
C SER A 77 -30.87 -2.70 11.38
N GLY A 78 -30.02 -2.72 10.34
CA GLY A 78 -28.56 -2.88 10.48
C GLY A 78 -27.70 -2.05 9.51
N GLY A 79 -28.30 -1.12 8.76
CA GLY A 79 -27.58 -0.23 7.86
C GLY A 79 -27.70 1.21 8.33
N THR A 80 -26.71 1.72 9.06
CA THR A 80 -26.66 3.13 9.41
C THR A 80 -26.62 3.97 8.14
N SER A 81 -27.74 4.59 7.76
CA SER A 81 -27.87 5.43 6.55
C SER A 81 -26.69 6.40 6.42
N PRO A 82 -25.82 6.25 5.41
CA PRO A 82 -24.55 7.00 5.29
C PRO A 82 -24.73 8.49 4.95
N SER A 83 -25.96 8.99 4.81
CA SER A 83 -26.23 10.27 4.16
C SER A 83 -26.70 11.40 5.08
N ALA A 84 -26.60 11.26 6.40
CA ALA A 84 -26.94 12.37 7.30
C ALA A 84 -25.78 13.39 7.33
N PRO A 85 -26.01 14.67 7.03
CA PRO A 85 -24.98 15.71 7.14
C PRO A 85 -24.52 15.85 8.60
N GLY A 86 -23.21 16.03 8.82
CA GLY A 86 -22.63 16.17 10.16
C GLY A 86 -22.44 14.84 10.90
N ARG A 87 -22.72 13.71 10.25
CA ARG A 87 -22.41 12.38 10.79
C ARG A 87 -20.91 12.10 10.68
N SER A 88 -20.29 11.63 11.76
CA SER A 88 -18.96 11.05 11.71
C SER A 88 -19.02 9.54 11.43
N LEU A 89 -18.07 9.06 10.63
CA LEU A 89 -17.86 7.64 10.36
C LEU A 89 -16.40 7.31 10.65
N SER A 90 -16.20 6.38 11.58
CA SER A 90 -14.87 5.94 12.01
C SER A 90 -14.69 4.47 11.69
N GLY A 91 -13.57 4.10 11.06
CA GLY A 91 -13.32 2.71 10.70
C GLY A 91 -11.99 2.47 10.01
N ARG A 92 -11.64 1.21 9.82
CA ARG A 92 -10.53 0.85 8.93
C ARG A 92 -10.98 0.98 7.49
N VAL A 93 -10.05 1.34 6.62
CA VAL A 93 -10.26 1.27 5.17
C VAL A 93 -10.32 -0.19 4.76
N SER A 94 -11.45 -0.60 4.18
CA SER A 94 -11.64 -1.95 3.64
C SER A 94 -11.10 -2.08 2.23
N HIS A 95 -11.18 -1.00 1.45
CA HIS A 95 -10.79 -1.00 0.04
C HIS A 95 -10.50 0.42 -0.46
N VAL A 96 -9.55 0.56 -1.37
CA VAL A 96 -9.28 1.82 -2.08
C VAL A 96 -9.73 1.65 -3.52
N ARG A 97 -10.80 2.37 -3.88
CA ARG A 97 -11.33 2.36 -5.25
C ARG A 97 -10.42 3.16 -6.18
N ASP A 98 -10.22 4.43 -5.84
CA ASP A 98 -9.61 5.46 -6.69
C ASP A 98 -8.70 6.37 -5.85
N GLY A 99 -8.00 7.33 -6.47
CA GLY A 99 -7.16 8.30 -5.75
C GLY A 99 -7.93 9.27 -4.84
N ASP A 100 -9.23 9.44 -5.06
CA ASP A 100 -10.12 10.33 -4.29
C ASP A 100 -11.24 9.59 -3.55
N THR A 101 -11.35 8.27 -3.75
CA THR A 101 -12.48 7.47 -3.28
C THR A 101 -11.97 6.23 -2.55
N ILE A 102 -12.39 6.10 -1.30
CA ILE A 102 -12.05 4.98 -0.41
C ILE A 102 -13.31 4.35 0.18
N GLU A 103 -13.22 3.11 0.65
CA GLU A 103 -14.29 2.44 1.37
C GLU A 103 -13.90 2.28 2.84
N VAL A 104 -14.70 2.84 3.74
CA VAL A 104 -14.52 2.76 5.19
C VAL A 104 -15.71 2.04 5.77
N ALA A 105 -15.46 0.95 6.50
CA ALA A 105 -16.52 0.11 7.08
C ALA A 105 -17.62 -0.27 6.05
N GLY A 106 -17.23 -0.59 4.81
CA GLY A 106 -18.16 -0.94 3.72
C GLY A 106 -18.95 0.22 3.13
N THR A 107 -18.67 1.47 3.54
CA THR A 107 -19.26 2.67 2.95
C THR A 107 -18.25 3.35 2.03
N PRO A 108 -18.55 3.56 0.73
CA PRO A 108 -17.69 4.34 -0.15
C PRO A 108 -17.80 5.83 0.20
N ILE A 109 -16.65 6.49 0.31
CA ILE A 109 -16.50 7.90 0.66
C ILE A 109 -15.62 8.55 -0.41
N ARG A 110 -16.17 9.57 -1.09
CA ARG A 110 -15.42 10.45 -1.98
C ARG A 110 -14.94 11.68 -1.21
N ILE A 111 -13.66 12.00 -1.33
CA ILE A 111 -13.05 13.16 -0.70
C ILE A 111 -13.46 14.41 -1.50
N ALA A 112 -14.35 15.23 -0.95
CA ALA A 112 -15.02 16.31 -1.71
C ALA A 112 -14.07 17.35 -2.34
N ALA A 113 -12.91 17.60 -1.72
CA ALA A 113 -11.94 18.59 -2.18
C ALA A 113 -10.76 17.98 -2.98
N LEU A 114 -10.83 16.69 -3.31
CA LEU A 114 -9.78 15.99 -4.05
C LEU A 114 -10.37 15.40 -5.32
N ASP A 115 -9.76 15.73 -6.46
CA ASP A 115 -10.08 15.14 -7.75
C ASP A 115 -8.80 14.59 -8.36
N CYS A 116 -8.85 13.32 -8.78
CA CYS A 116 -7.69 12.62 -9.33
C CYS A 116 -7.86 12.38 -10.82
N ALA A 117 -6.74 12.25 -11.53
CA ALA A 117 -6.76 11.87 -12.94
C ALA A 117 -7.48 10.53 -13.14
N GLU A 118 -8.07 10.36 -14.33
CA GLU A 118 -8.89 9.19 -14.67
C GLU A 118 -8.17 7.87 -14.43
N LYS A 119 -8.90 6.87 -13.96
CA LYS A 119 -8.37 5.56 -13.67
C LYS A 119 -7.88 4.89 -14.96
N GLY A 120 -6.76 4.18 -14.89
CA GLY A 120 -6.12 3.62 -16.07
C GLY A 120 -5.12 4.55 -16.76
N THR A 121 -5.15 5.86 -16.47
CA THR A 121 -4.04 6.76 -16.84
C THR A 121 -2.85 6.52 -15.91
N ALA A 122 -1.64 6.87 -16.35
CA ALA A 122 -0.43 6.75 -15.54
C ALA A 122 -0.55 7.53 -14.22
N GLN A 123 -1.12 8.74 -14.29
CA GLN A 123 -1.33 9.64 -13.15
C GLN A 123 -2.40 9.11 -12.21
N GLY A 124 -3.54 8.63 -12.72
CA GLY A 124 -4.61 8.06 -11.90
C GLY A 124 -4.18 6.78 -11.16
N ASN A 125 -3.40 5.94 -11.85
CA ASN A 125 -2.81 4.74 -11.25
C ASN A 125 -1.79 5.10 -10.15
N ALA A 126 -0.98 6.15 -10.36
CA ALA A 126 -0.06 6.65 -9.34
C ALA A 126 -0.80 7.21 -8.11
N ALA A 127 -1.87 7.99 -8.33
CA ALA A 127 -2.70 8.51 -7.25
C ALA A 127 -3.34 7.39 -6.43
N THR A 128 -3.88 6.37 -7.09
CA THR A 128 -4.47 5.20 -6.42
C THR A 128 -3.44 4.43 -5.58
N ARG A 129 -2.22 4.23 -6.10
CA ARG A 129 -1.13 3.60 -5.32
C ARG A 129 -0.76 4.44 -4.10
N ARG A 130 -0.65 5.76 -4.27
CA ARG A 130 -0.33 6.66 -3.15
C ARG A 130 -1.41 6.62 -2.09
N MET A 131 -2.69 6.63 -2.48
CA MET A 131 -3.81 6.50 -1.56
C MET A 131 -3.74 5.17 -0.78
N ARG A 132 -3.48 4.05 -1.46
CA ARG A 132 -3.28 2.74 -0.81
C ARG A 132 -2.17 2.77 0.24
N GLN A 133 -1.02 3.37 -0.08
CA GLN A 133 0.08 3.49 0.87
C GLN A 133 -0.30 4.33 2.10
N LEU A 134 -1.06 5.40 1.91
CA LEU A 134 -1.46 6.30 3.00
C LEU A 134 -2.47 5.68 3.95
N VAL A 135 -3.37 4.83 3.45
CA VAL A 135 -4.49 4.29 4.25
C VAL A 135 -4.30 2.84 4.67
N SER A 136 -3.24 2.17 4.21
CA SER A 136 -2.97 0.77 4.52
C SER A 136 -2.76 0.57 6.02
N GLY A 137 -3.66 -0.19 6.66
CA GLY A 137 -3.62 -0.47 8.09
C GLY A 137 -4.18 0.63 9.00
N GLU A 138 -4.51 1.80 8.42
CA GLU A 138 -4.95 2.97 9.17
C GLU A 138 -6.44 2.92 9.52
N ARG A 139 -6.78 3.61 10.61
CA ARG A 139 -8.17 3.95 10.96
C ARG A 139 -8.41 5.41 10.60
N LEU A 140 -9.53 5.65 9.91
CA LEU A 140 -9.93 6.99 9.50
C LEU A 140 -11.16 7.43 10.27
N ASP A 141 -11.18 8.71 10.60
CA ASP A 141 -12.34 9.44 11.10
C ASP A 141 -12.82 10.39 9.99
N CYS A 142 -13.99 10.12 9.44
CA CYS A 142 -14.56 10.85 8.31
C CYS A 142 -15.75 11.67 8.76
N SER A 143 -15.75 12.98 8.48
CA SER A 143 -16.91 13.85 8.65
C SER A 143 -17.71 13.89 7.34
N LEU A 144 -18.94 13.38 7.37
CA LEU A 144 -19.77 13.25 6.18
C LEU A 144 -20.59 14.53 5.96
N THR A 145 -20.52 15.06 4.73
CA THR A 145 -21.30 16.24 4.33
C THR A 145 -22.76 15.91 4.01
N GLY A 146 -23.10 14.62 3.91
CA GLY A 146 -24.44 14.14 3.50
C GLY A 146 -24.71 14.25 1.99
N ARG A 147 -23.81 14.83 1.21
CA ARG A 147 -23.90 14.86 -0.27
C ARG A 147 -23.48 13.50 -0.83
N ARG A 148 -24.20 13.02 -1.85
CA ARG A 148 -23.89 11.77 -2.55
C ARG A 148 -23.92 11.97 -4.06
N SER A 149 -23.05 11.26 -4.76
CA SER A 149 -23.04 11.16 -6.21
C SER A 149 -23.03 9.68 -6.58
N TYR A 150 -24.11 9.21 -7.19
CA TYR A 150 -24.37 7.80 -7.47
C TYR A 150 -24.37 6.93 -6.20
N ASP A 151 -23.39 6.03 -6.03
CA ASP A 151 -23.30 5.08 -4.93
C ASP A 151 -22.51 5.60 -3.72
N ARG A 152 -21.84 6.75 -3.86
CA ARG A 152 -20.91 7.33 -2.89
C ARG A 152 -21.41 8.68 -2.39
#